data_AF-A0A932S323-F1
#
_entry.id   AF-A0A932S323-F1
#
_cell.length_a   1.000
_cell.length_b   1.000
_cell.length_c   1.000
_cell.angle_alpha   90.00
_cell.angle_beta   90.00
_cell.angle_gamma   90.00
#
_symmetry.space_group_name_H-M   'P 1'
#
loop_
_entity.id
_entity.type
_entity.pdbx_description
1 polymer ?
#
loop_
_entity_poly.entity_id
_entity_poly.type
_entity_poly.pdbx_seq_one_letter_code
_entity_poly.pdbx_strand_id
1 'polypeptide(L)'
;MIFRCCATLLFFLTGLQPASAASPDTQVYKCKDGDRIVFKQMPCSSGSSSAITVHSQQPSLKDQQAAQAAQQARLKESNRLQKIRERQQAKDDASNRSAMKQAANARKQCESLKMKAQWAKEDLKNTQPRAEMKAQTKLKRAQQKADLMCAG
;
A
#
# COMPACT_ATOMS: atom_id res chain seq x y z
N MET A 1 -30.54 -15.84 -57.35
CA MET A 1 -29.82 -16.84 -56.53
C MET A 1 -29.45 -16.16 -55.21
N ILE A 2 -30.38 -16.20 -54.26
CA ILE A 2 -30.34 -17.07 -53.04
C ILE A 2 -29.36 -16.47 -52.02
N PHE A 3 -29.82 -15.57 -51.15
CA PHE A 3 -30.40 -15.83 -49.82
C PHE A 3 -29.39 -16.30 -48.76
N ARG A 4 -29.31 -15.49 -47.69
CA ARG A 4 -29.16 -15.88 -46.28
C ARG A 4 -27.79 -16.29 -45.72
N CYS A 5 -27.24 -15.40 -44.91
CA CYS A 5 -27.34 -15.47 -43.44
C CYS A 5 -27.30 -14.01 -42.92
N CYS A 6 -28.37 -13.36 -42.45
CA CYS A 6 -29.27 -13.75 -41.34
C CYS A 6 -28.38 -14.12 -40.13
N ALA A 7 -28.12 -13.25 -39.18
CA ALA A 7 -29.09 -12.82 -38.17
C ALA A 7 -28.49 -11.62 -37.41
N THR A 8 -29.09 -10.44 -37.49
CA THR A 8 -29.82 -9.84 -36.35
C THR A 8 -29.08 -9.94 -35.02
N LEU A 9 -28.54 -8.82 -34.56
CA LEU A 9 -28.57 -8.41 -33.15
C LEU A 9 -28.50 -6.87 -33.05
N LEU A 10 -29.44 -6.22 -33.74
CA LEU A 10 -30.11 -5.04 -33.18
C LEU A 10 -31.11 -5.58 -32.16
N PHE A 11 -30.95 -5.22 -30.88
CA PHE A 11 -31.81 -5.40 -29.68
C PHE A 11 -30.84 -5.68 -28.52
N PHE A 12 -30.55 -4.76 -27.59
CA PHE A 12 -31.51 -4.15 -26.68
C PHE A 12 -30.93 -2.84 -26.10
N LEU A 13 -31.36 -1.71 -26.66
CA LEU A 13 -31.57 -0.48 -25.88
C LEU A 13 -32.89 -0.67 -25.13
N THR A 14 -32.85 -1.33 -23.97
CA THR A 14 -33.96 -1.30 -23.00
C THR A 14 -33.41 -1.09 -21.62
N GLY A 15 -33.90 -0.01 -21.01
CA GLY A 15 -33.98 0.26 -19.58
C GLY A 15 -33.06 -0.54 -18.68
N LEU A 16 -31.97 0.10 -18.24
CA LEU A 16 -31.41 -0.20 -16.93
C LEU A 16 -32.46 0.24 -15.89
N GLN A 17 -33.45 -0.64 -15.68
CA GLN A 17 -34.46 -0.49 -14.66
C GLN A 17 -33.75 -0.53 -13.31
N PRO A 18 -33.86 0.49 -12.44
CA PRO A 18 -33.35 0.36 -11.10
C PRO A 18 -34.10 -0.80 -10.45
N ALA A 19 -33.38 -1.86 -10.08
CA ALA A 19 -33.90 -2.90 -9.22
C ALA A 19 -34.25 -2.23 -7.90
N SER A 20 -35.51 -1.80 -7.76
CA SER A 20 -36.07 -1.46 -6.48
C SER A 20 -35.81 -2.67 -5.59
N ALA A 21 -35.02 -2.48 -4.53
CA ALA A 21 -34.85 -3.45 -3.47
C ALA A 21 -36.19 -3.56 -2.72
N ALA A 22 -37.19 -4.14 -3.38
CA ALA A 22 -38.36 -4.70 -2.72
C ALA A 22 -37.81 -5.83 -1.87
N SER A 23 -37.62 -5.51 -0.61
CA SER A 23 -37.18 -6.49 0.36
C SER A 23 -38.35 -7.45 0.54
N PRO A 24 -38.16 -8.75 0.29
CA PRO A 24 -39.25 -9.69 0.38
C PRO A 24 -39.68 -9.79 1.83
N ASP A 25 -40.87 -9.29 2.13
CA ASP A 25 -41.55 -9.60 3.39
C ASP A 25 -41.62 -11.13 3.46
N THR A 26 -40.79 -11.68 4.35
CA THR A 26 -40.64 -13.12 4.47
C THR A 26 -41.62 -13.59 5.53
N GLN A 27 -42.56 -14.42 5.10
CA GLN A 27 -43.54 -14.99 6.01
C GLN A 27 -42.94 -16.22 6.69
N VAL A 28 -42.79 -16.15 8.02
CA VAL A 28 -42.25 -17.21 8.84
C VAL A 28 -43.39 -17.79 9.66
N TYR A 29 -43.62 -19.09 9.54
CA TYR A 29 -44.67 -19.81 10.25
C TYR A 29 -44.11 -20.45 11.51
N LYS A 30 -44.78 -20.23 12.64
CA LYS A 30 -44.50 -20.93 13.90
C LYS A 30 -45.26 -22.25 13.91
N CYS A 31 -44.53 -23.37 13.84
CA CYS A 31 -45.07 -24.73 13.90
C CYS A 31 -44.77 -25.36 15.26
N LYS A 32 -45.71 -26.15 15.79
CA LYS A 32 -45.50 -26.99 16.97
C LYS A 32 -45.25 -28.42 16.49
N ASP A 33 -44.05 -28.95 16.73
CA ASP A 33 -43.63 -30.30 16.37
C ASP A 33 -43.32 -31.07 17.66
N GLY A 34 -44.31 -31.83 18.15
CA GLY A 34 -44.29 -32.41 19.49
C GLY A 34 -44.23 -31.33 20.59
N ASP A 35 -43.21 -31.39 21.44
CA ASP A 35 -42.94 -30.41 22.51
C ASP A 35 -42.03 -29.25 22.08
N ARG A 36 -41.63 -29.17 20.80
CA ARG A 36 -40.72 -28.13 20.30
C ARG A 36 -41.43 -27.17 19.35
N ILE A 37 -41.04 -25.90 19.42
CA ILE A 37 -41.48 -24.85 18.51
C ILE A 37 -40.44 -24.71 17.40
N VAL A 38 -40.85 -24.91 16.15
CA VAL A 38 -39.98 -24.80 14.98
C VAL A 38 -40.53 -23.71 14.05
N PHE A 39 -39.66 -22.81 13.61
CA PHE A 39 -40.02 -21.75 12.66
C PHE A 39 -39.65 -22.19 11.24
N LYS A 40 -40.61 -22.17 10.31
CA LYS A 40 -40.44 -22.60 8.92
C LYS A 40 -40.92 -21.52 7.96
N GLN A 41 -40.32 -21.42 6.78
CA GLN A 41 -40.77 -20.50 5.71
C GLN A 41 -41.96 -21.04 4.90
N MET A 42 -42.41 -22.26 5.19
CA MET A 42 -43.60 -22.89 4.61
C MET A 42 -44.63 -23.19 5.71
N PRO A 43 -45.94 -23.16 5.42
CA PRO A 43 -46.98 -23.50 6.39
C PRO A 43 -46.85 -24.95 6.90
N CYS A 44 -47.25 -25.17 8.16
CA CYS A 44 -47.15 -26.47 8.83
C CYS A 44 -48.12 -27.49 8.19
N SER A 45 -47.69 -28.73 7.92
CA SER A 45 -48.55 -29.73 7.25
C SER A 45 -49.61 -30.35 8.15
N SER A 46 -49.52 -30.19 9.48
CA SER A 46 -50.52 -30.65 10.44
C SER A 46 -50.58 -29.69 11.64
N GLY A 47 -51.76 -29.10 11.88
CA GLY A 47 -52.04 -28.22 13.02
C GLY A 47 -51.98 -26.71 12.77
N SER A 48 -52.53 -25.95 13.73
CA SER A 48 -52.68 -24.49 13.69
C SER A 48 -51.34 -23.77 13.48
N SER A 49 -51.17 -23.15 12.32
CA SER A 49 -50.02 -22.31 11.99
C SER A 49 -50.33 -20.86 12.33
N SER A 50 -49.39 -20.18 12.99
CA SER A 50 -49.42 -18.73 13.14
C SER A 50 -48.37 -18.15 12.20
N ALA A 51 -48.83 -17.41 11.19
CA ALA A 51 -47.95 -16.69 10.29
C ALA A 51 -47.39 -15.44 10.99
N ILE A 52 -46.08 -15.26 10.91
CA ILE A 52 -45.37 -14.06 11.38
C ILE A 52 -44.79 -13.41 10.13
N THR A 53 -45.31 -12.23 9.79
CA THR A 53 -44.73 -11.42 8.72
C THR A 53 -43.52 -10.67 9.28
N VAL A 54 -42.34 -10.99 8.77
CA VAL A 54 -41.13 -10.22 9.10
C VAL A 54 -41.00 -9.12 8.07
N HIS A 55 -41.29 -7.89 8.50
CA HIS A 55 -41.07 -6.71 7.67
C HIS A 55 -39.60 -6.37 7.63
N SER A 56 -39.02 -6.38 6.45
CA SER A 56 -37.71 -5.80 6.22
C SER A 56 -37.80 -4.28 6.31
N GLN A 57 -37.04 -3.69 7.24
CA GLN A 57 -36.96 -2.24 7.34
C GLN A 57 -35.93 -1.72 6.35
N GLN A 58 -36.39 -0.91 5.39
CA GLN A 58 -35.51 -0.13 4.55
C GLN A 58 -35.06 1.12 5.33
N PRO A 59 -33.76 1.46 5.32
CA PRO A 59 -33.27 2.65 6.02
C PRO A 59 -33.90 3.91 5.44
N SER A 60 -34.27 4.85 6.31
CA SER A 60 -34.92 6.09 5.89
C SER A 60 -33.96 6.95 5.06
N LEU A 61 -34.50 7.86 4.24
CA LEU A 61 -33.69 8.83 3.49
C LEU A 61 -32.78 9.66 4.41
N LYS A 62 -33.26 9.99 5.62
CA LYS A 62 -32.48 10.71 6.64
C LYS A 62 -31.29 9.88 7.12
N ASP A 63 -31.48 8.58 7.34
CA ASP A 63 -30.40 7.68 7.77
C ASP A 63 -29.35 7.51 6.66
N GLN A 64 -29.80 7.42 5.40
CA GLN A 64 -28.91 7.34 4.25
C GLN A 64 -28.07 8.63 4.11
N GLN A 65 -28.70 9.80 4.25
CA GLN A 65 -27.99 11.10 4.22
C GLN A 65 -26.99 11.24 5.37
N ALA A 66 -27.36 10.84 6.59
CA ALA A 66 -26.47 10.86 7.74
C ALA A 66 -25.27 9.93 7.53
N ALA A 67 -25.49 8.73 6.99
CA ALA A 67 -24.43 7.79 6.66
C ALA A 67 -23.48 8.34 5.59
N GLN A 68 -24.00 8.99 4.55
CA GLN A 68 -23.18 9.64 3.51
C GLN A 68 -22.34 10.78 4.10
N ALA A 69 -22.92 11.64 4.93
CA ALA A 69 -22.19 12.73 5.58
C ALA A 69 -21.06 12.19 6.48
N ALA A 70 -21.34 11.16 7.28
CA ALA A 70 -20.35 10.50 8.11
C ALA A 70 -19.22 9.86 7.27
N GLN A 71 -19.56 9.23 6.14
CA GLN A 71 -18.58 8.67 5.23
C GLN A 71 -17.68 9.74 4.61
N GLN A 72 -18.26 10.87 4.17
CA GLN A 72 -17.47 11.99 3.64
C GLN A 72 -16.52 12.57 4.70
N ALA A 73 -16.96 12.68 5.96
CA ALA A 73 -16.12 13.14 7.06
C ALA A 73 -14.92 12.17 7.29
N ARG A 74 -15.19 10.86 7.31
CA ARG A 74 -14.13 9.84 7.43
C ARG A 74 -13.13 9.90 6.27
N LEU A 75 -13.61 10.04 5.04
CA LEU A 75 -12.76 10.15 3.86
C LEU A 75 -11.88 11.40 3.92
N LYS A 76 -12.44 12.54 4.34
CA LYS A 76 -11.66 13.78 4.52
C LYS A 76 -10.54 13.60 5.54
N GLU A 77 -10.83 12.99 6.68
CA GLU A 77 -9.82 12.76 7.72
C GLU A 77 -8.78 11.73 7.27
N SER A 78 -9.19 10.64 6.63
CA SER A 78 -8.26 9.66 6.05
C SER A 78 -7.30 10.31 5.05
N ASN A 79 -7.83 11.13 4.13
CA ASN A 79 -7.02 11.85 3.15
C ASN A 79 -6.05 12.84 3.81
N ARG A 80 -6.49 13.52 4.88
CA ARG A 80 -5.61 14.41 5.66
C ARG A 80 -4.45 13.62 6.28
N LEU A 81 -4.75 12.51 6.95
CA LEU A 81 -3.73 11.67 7.59
C LEU A 81 -2.78 11.04 6.57
N GLN A 82 -3.28 10.64 5.40
CA GLN A 82 -2.46 10.15 4.30
C GLN A 82 -1.48 11.22 3.82
N LYS A 83 -1.94 12.45 3.56
CA LYS A 83 -1.07 13.56 3.14
C LYS A 83 0.01 13.89 4.17
N ILE A 84 -0.32 13.78 5.46
CA ILE A 84 0.67 13.97 6.54
C ILE A 84 1.74 12.88 6.46
N ARG A 85 1.34 11.61 6.30
CA ARG A 85 2.28 10.48 6.12
C ARG A 85 3.17 10.65 4.90
N GLU A 86 2.59 10.96 3.75
CA GLU A 86 3.34 11.15 2.49
C GLU A 86 4.35 12.29 2.61
N ARG A 87 3.98 13.39 3.26
CA ARG A 87 4.91 14.50 3.51
C ARG A 87 6.07 14.09 4.43
N GLN A 88 5.80 13.30 5.46
CA GLN A 88 6.85 12.83 6.37
C GLN A 88 7.77 11.85 5.66
N GLN A 89 7.21 10.87 4.95
CA GLN A 89 7.97 9.92 4.13
C GLN A 89 8.86 10.63 3.11
N ALA A 90 8.35 11.66 2.42
CA ALA A 90 9.14 12.43 1.47
C ALA A 90 10.33 13.15 2.12
N LYS A 91 10.18 13.64 3.36
CA LYS A 91 11.27 14.27 4.13
C LYS A 91 12.31 13.22 4.55
N ASP A 92 11.84 12.09 5.07
CA ASP A 92 12.71 11.01 5.52
C ASP A 92 13.50 10.42 4.35
N ASP A 93 12.86 10.21 3.21
CA ASP A 93 13.49 9.77 1.96
C ASP A 93 14.53 10.78 1.47
N ALA A 94 14.23 12.08 1.52
CA ALA A 94 15.18 13.11 1.14
C ALA A 94 16.41 13.12 2.07
N SER A 95 16.19 13.00 3.38
CA SER A 95 17.27 12.90 4.38
C SER A 95 18.13 11.66 4.13
N ASN A 96 17.50 10.50 3.96
CA ASN A 96 18.16 9.23 3.68
C ASN A 96 18.99 9.30 2.40
N ARG A 97 18.44 9.85 1.30
CA ARG A 97 19.20 10.04 0.06
C ARG A 97 20.42 10.93 0.25
N SER A 98 20.30 12.01 1.02
CA SER A 98 21.41 12.90 1.34
C SER A 98 22.50 12.17 2.12
N ALA A 99 22.12 11.46 3.19
CA ALA A 99 23.04 10.67 4.01
C ALA A 99 23.75 9.58 3.19
N MET A 100 23.02 8.86 2.33
CA MET A 100 23.58 7.84 1.44
C MET A 100 24.58 8.43 0.45
N LYS A 101 24.30 9.61 -0.11
CA LYS A 101 25.22 10.33 -1.02
C LYS A 101 26.48 10.76 -0.28
N GLN A 102 26.36 11.28 0.93
CA GLN A 102 27.51 11.68 1.74
C GLN A 102 28.38 10.48 2.11
N ALA A 103 27.78 9.37 2.55
CA ALA A 103 28.48 8.12 2.84
C ALA A 103 29.18 7.56 1.59
N ALA A 104 28.53 7.57 0.43
CA ALA A 104 29.14 7.13 -0.82
C ALA A 104 30.34 8.02 -1.22
N ASN A 105 30.25 9.33 -1.04
CA ASN A 105 31.36 10.24 -1.31
C ASN A 105 32.52 10.04 -0.33
N ALA A 106 32.24 9.87 0.96
CA ALA A 106 33.25 9.57 1.97
C ALA A 106 33.99 8.28 1.65
N ARG A 107 33.27 7.21 1.26
CA ARG A 107 33.87 5.95 0.79
C ARG A 107 34.78 6.16 -0.42
N LYS A 108 34.32 6.88 -1.45
CA LYS A 108 35.15 7.19 -2.63
C LYS A 108 36.42 7.97 -2.27
N GLN A 109 36.32 8.93 -1.36
CA GLN A 109 37.46 9.71 -0.90
C GLN A 109 38.46 8.85 -0.11
N CYS A 110 37.95 8.00 0.79
CA CYS A 110 38.75 7.04 1.54
C CYS A 110 39.52 6.09 0.58
N GLU A 111 38.85 5.49 -0.39
CA GLU A 111 39.49 4.62 -1.38
C GLU A 111 40.54 5.37 -2.22
N SER A 112 40.26 6.61 -2.63
CA SER A 112 41.24 7.44 -3.33
C SER A 112 42.50 7.71 -2.48
N LEU A 113 42.34 7.96 -1.18
CA LEU A 113 43.47 8.19 -0.27
C LEU A 113 44.27 6.92 -0.02
N LYS A 114 43.62 5.76 0.13
CA LYS A 114 44.28 4.45 0.20
C LYS A 114 45.14 4.19 -1.04
N MET A 115 44.60 4.43 -2.23
CA MET A 115 45.35 4.30 -3.48
C MET A 115 46.58 5.23 -3.51
N LYS A 116 46.44 6.48 -3.09
CA LYS A 116 47.59 7.41 -3.00
C LYS A 116 48.66 6.94 -2.02
N ALA A 117 48.26 6.34 -0.89
CA ALA A 117 49.20 5.76 0.06
C ALA A 117 49.93 4.53 -0.52
N GLN A 118 49.22 3.69 -1.28
CA GLN A 118 49.82 2.56 -2.01
C GLN A 118 50.83 3.04 -3.05
N TRP A 119 50.48 4.03 -3.88
CA TRP A 119 51.43 4.60 -4.85
C TRP A 119 52.63 5.25 -4.17
N ALA A 120 52.45 5.97 -3.05
CA ALA A 120 53.56 6.52 -2.30
C ALA A 120 54.50 5.43 -1.73
N LYS A 121 53.96 4.25 -1.43
CA LYS A 121 54.75 3.09 -0.99
C LYS A 121 55.54 2.49 -2.13
N GLU A 122 54.95 2.41 -3.32
CA GLU A 122 55.65 1.97 -4.54
C GLU A 122 56.74 2.97 -4.97
N ASP A 123 56.43 4.27 -4.93
CA ASP A 123 57.39 5.34 -5.17
C ASP A 123 58.61 5.20 -4.26
N LEU A 124 58.39 4.97 -2.95
CA LEU A 124 59.47 4.78 -1.99
C LEU A 124 60.37 3.60 -2.35
N LYS A 125 59.79 2.47 -2.78
CA LYS A 125 60.56 1.28 -3.20
C LYS A 125 61.44 1.56 -4.43
N ASN A 126 60.99 2.43 -5.32
CA ASN A 126 61.67 2.76 -6.56
C ASN A 126 62.59 4.00 -6.45
N THR A 127 62.65 4.63 -5.27
CA THR A 127 63.37 5.88 -5.06
C THR A 127 64.87 5.64 -4.82
N GLN A 128 65.72 6.50 -5.40
CA GLN A 128 67.17 6.48 -5.14
C GLN A 128 67.50 6.88 -3.69
N PRO A 129 68.59 6.38 -3.09
CA PRO A 129 68.93 6.62 -1.67
C PRO A 129 68.93 8.11 -1.26
N ARG A 130 69.41 9.00 -2.13
CA ARG A 130 69.45 10.46 -1.89
C ARG A 130 68.08 11.12 -1.68
N ALA A 131 67.00 10.50 -2.14
CA ALA A 131 65.63 11.03 -2.04
C ALA A 131 64.73 10.20 -1.11
N GLU A 132 65.28 9.18 -0.45
CA GLU A 132 64.52 8.21 0.35
C GLU A 132 63.78 8.87 1.52
N MET A 133 64.44 9.73 2.31
CA MET A 133 63.83 10.42 3.44
C MET A 133 62.61 11.29 3.04
N LYS A 134 62.67 11.91 1.86
CA LYS A 134 61.57 12.68 1.30
C LYS A 134 60.42 11.76 0.89
N ALA A 135 60.72 10.63 0.25
CA ALA A 135 59.73 9.62 -0.13
C ALA A 135 59.06 8.96 1.10
N GLN A 136 59.83 8.66 2.16
CA GLN A 136 59.30 8.15 3.43
C GLN A 136 58.33 9.15 4.08
N THR A 137 58.68 10.44 4.09
CA THR A 137 57.80 11.50 4.61
C THR A 137 56.50 11.61 3.79
N LYS A 138 56.59 11.47 2.46
CA LYS A 138 55.41 11.46 1.56
C LYS A 138 54.50 10.29 1.88
N LEU A 139 55.06 9.08 2.03
CA LEU A 139 54.32 7.88 2.41
C LEU A 139 53.61 8.07 3.75
N LYS A 140 54.34 8.51 4.78
CA LYS A 140 53.78 8.74 6.12
C LYS A 140 52.61 9.71 6.09
N ARG A 141 52.74 10.84 5.37
CA ARG A 141 51.65 11.82 5.23
C ARG A 141 50.44 11.26 4.46
N ALA A 142 50.68 10.45 3.43
CA ALA A 142 49.61 9.83 2.66
C ALA A 142 48.83 8.80 3.50
N GLN A 143 49.54 7.98 4.28
CA GLN A 143 48.95 7.03 5.23
C GLN A 143 48.13 7.74 6.30
N GLN A 144 48.71 8.73 6.98
CA GLN A 144 47.99 9.51 7.99
C GLN A 144 46.70 10.14 7.46
N LYS A 145 46.72 10.66 6.22
CA LYS A 145 45.51 11.21 5.59
C LYS A 145 44.46 10.14 5.31
N ALA A 146 44.88 8.96 4.85
CA ALA A 146 43.97 7.84 4.63
C ALA A 146 43.37 7.36 5.96
N ASP A 147 44.19 7.18 6.99
CA ASP A 147 43.76 6.70 8.30
C ASP A 147 42.73 7.66 8.93
N LEU A 148 42.98 8.96 8.91
CA LEU A 148 42.06 9.96 9.46
C LEU A 148 40.69 9.98 8.76
N MET A 149 40.66 9.77 7.44
CA MET A 149 39.41 9.84 6.68
C MET A 149 38.64 8.51 6.67
N CYS A 150 39.35 7.38 6.81
CA CYS A 150 38.77 6.04 6.74
C CYS A 150 38.42 5.44 8.11
N ALA A 151 38.91 6.02 9.22
CA ALA A 151 38.65 5.53 10.58
C ALA A 151 37.33 6.04 11.20
N GLY A 152 36.61 6.93 10.51
CA GLY A 152 35.25 7.38 10.86
C GLY A 152 34.19 6.64 10.07
#